data_AF-A0A371G1E2-F1
#
_entry.id   AF-A0A371G1E2-F1
#
_cell.length_a   1.000
_cell.length_b   1.000
_cell.length_c   1.000
_cell.angle_alpha   90.00
_cell.angle_beta   90.00
_cell.angle_gamma   90.00
#
_symmetry.space_group_name_H-M   'P 1'
#
loop_
_entity.id
_entity.type
_entity.pdbx_description
1 polymer ?
#
loop_
_entity_poly.entity_id
_entity_poly.type
_entity_poly.pdbx_seq_one_letter_code
_entity_poly.pdbx_strand_id
1 'polypeptide(L)'
;MLNMLLLMYTKLSSCLIPLPVDGEGNLQSWPMPWPDRLTSTPPSLSTDSNAAEMFFKDTKHWSQLVSHVYRDGLSINWSSVRNVMDMNAGYAGFATALIDLPVWVMNIVPIDMPDTLTTIFDRGLIGLYHDWCESLNTYPRTYDFVHASFVFKHLEQRCDIVNVVVEIDRILRAEGYLVVQDSMEIINKVGPLLRSLHWSVTLYQNQFLVGKKSFWRPRP
;
A
#
# COMPACT_ATOMS: atom_id res chain seq x y z
N MET A 1 -15.89 -31.85 -17.80
CA MET A 1 -16.39 -30.61 -18.44
C MET A 1 -15.90 -29.44 -17.60
N LEU A 2 -14.98 -28.65 -18.14
CA LEU A 2 -14.47 -27.43 -17.52
C LEU A 2 -15.62 -26.40 -17.42
N ASN A 3 -15.97 -25.96 -16.22
CA ASN A 3 -16.78 -24.76 -16.04
C ASN A 3 -15.85 -23.55 -16.18
N MET A 4 -15.79 -23.00 -17.39
CA MET A 4 -15.19 -21.73 -17.69
C MET A 4 -16.04 -20.63 -17.02
N LEU A 5 -15.53 -20.03 -15.93
CA LEU A 5 -16.10 -18.81 -15.36
C LEU A 5 -16.10 -17.74 -16.45
N LEU A 6 -17.29 -17.38 -16.93
CA LEU A 6 -17.51 -16.19 -17.74
C LEU A 6 -17.14 -14.97 -16.88
N LEU A 7 -15.98 -14.37 -17.14
CA LEU A 7 -15.70 -13.00 -16.74
C LEU A 7 -16.75 -12.11 -17.43
N MET A 8 -17.78 -11.70 -16.69
CA MET A 8 -18.75 -10.73 -17.20
C MET A 8 -18.01 -9.42 -17.49
N TYR A 9 -18.02 -9.01 -18.75
CA TYR A 9 -17.47 -7.73 -19.17
C TYR A 9 -18.34 -6.60 -18.61
N THR A 10 -17.86 -5.92 -17.56
CA THR A 10 -18.47 -4.69 -17.07
C THR A 10 -18.09 -3.54 -18.01
N LYS A 11 -19.07 -2.77 -18.48
CA LYS A 11 -18.78 -1.59 -19.31
C LYS A 11 -17.93 -0.59 -18.49
N LEU A 12 -16.86 -0.07 -19.10
CA LEU A 12 -15.97 0.92 -18.47
C LEU A 12 -16.73 2.10 -17.87
N SER A 13 -17.82 2.53 -18.51
CA SER A 13 -18.70 3.60 -18.01
C SER A 13 -19.24 3.36 -16.61
N SER A 14 -19.44 2.11 -16.21
CA SER A 14 -19.89 1.72 -14.87
C SER A 14 -18.76 1.73 -13.83
N CYS A 15 -17.51 1.83 -14.26
CA CYS A 15 -16.32 1.92 -13.42
C CYS A 15 -15.78 3.36 -13.32
N LEU A 16 -16.35 4.31 -14.08
CA LEU A 16 -16.01 5.72 -13.94
C LEU A 16 -16.66 6.25 -12.66
N ILE A 17 -15.86 6.87 -11.81
CA ILE A 17 -16.36 7.58 -10.62
C ILE A 17 -16.99 8.88 -11.10
N PRO A 18 -18.32 9.05 -10.97
CA PRO A 18 -18.95 10.30 -11.34
C PRO A 18 -18.49 11.40 -10.39
N LEU A 19 -18.22 12.59 -10.94
CA LEU A 19 -17.96 13.76 -10.11
C LEU A 19 -19.21 14.08 -9.28
N PRO A 20 -19.06 14.58 -8.04
CA PRO A 20 -20.19 14.93 -7.19
C PRO A 20 -21.02 16.00 -7.89
N VAL A 21 -22.30 15.68 -8.13
CA VAL A 21 -23.29 16.58 -8.74
C VAL A 21 -24.42 16.88 -7.76
N ASP A 22 -24.98 18.08 -7.83
CA ASP A 22 -26.16 18.46 -7.07
C ASP A 22 -27.41 17.73 -7.59
N GLY A 23 -28.57 17.97 -6.96
CA GLY A 23 -29.84 17.39 -7.40
C GLY A 23 -30.29 17.79 -8.81
N GLU A 24 -29.63 18.78 -9.43
CA GLU A 24 -29.90 19.28 -10.77
C GLU A 24 -28.87 18.80 -11.81
N GLY A 25 -27.84 18.06 -11.38
CA GLY A 25 -26.78 17.55 -12.24
C GLY A 25 -25.60 18.50 -12.45
N ASN A 26 -25.54 19.63 -11.73
CA ASN A 26 -24.38 20.53 -11.76
C ASN A 26 -23.27 20.00 -10.86
N LEU A 27 -22.01 20.19 -11.26
CA LEU A 27 -20.85 19.85 -10.42
C LEU A 27 -20.93 20.61 -9.08
N GLN A 28 -20.98 19.88 -7.96
CA GLN A 28 -21.04 20.49 -6.63
C GLN A 28 -19.75 21.26 -6.30
N SER A 29 -18.59 20.68 -6.63
CA SER A 29 -17.29 21.33 -6.48
C SER A 29 -16.22 20.57 -7.25
N TRP A 30 -15.23 21.32 -7.77
CA TRP A 30 -13.97 20.72 -8.21
C TRP A 30 -13.13 20.34 -6.99
N PRO A 31 -12.38 19.22 -7.03
CA PRO A 31 -11.38 18.93 -6.00
C PRO A 31 -10.43 20.10 -5.83
N MET A 32 -9.90 20.25 -4.62
CA MET A 32 -8.90 21.28 -4.35
C MET A 32 -7.70 21.15 -5.31
N PRO A 33 -7.04 22.27 -5.67
CA PRO A 33 -5.82 22.22 -6.45
C PRO A 33 -4.75 21.32 -5.80
N TRP A 34 -3.87 20.78 -6.62
CA TRP A 34 -2.66 20.15 -6.09
C TRP A 34 -1.71 21.23 -5.55
N PRO A 35 -1.05 21.03 -4.38
CA PRO A 35 -1.06 19.84 -3.53
C PRO A 35 -2.14 19.83 -2.42
N ASP A 36 -2.96 20.88 -2.29
CA ASP A 36 -3.91 21.06 -1.18
C ASP A 36 -4.90 19.89 -1.02
N ARG A 37 -5.31 19.26 -2.13
CA ARG A 37 -6.20 18.08 -2.09
C ARG A 37 -5.63 16.85 -1.39
N LEU A 38 -4.32 16.79 -1.13
CA LEU A 38 -3.71 15.71 -0.36
C LEU A 38 -4.23 15.67 1.07
N THR A 39 -4.60 16.81 1.64
CA THR A 39 -5.01 16.94 3.05
C THR A 39 -6.42 17.50 3.24
N SER A 40 -7.05 18.02 2.20
CA SER A 40 -8.45 18.47 2.27
C SER A 40 -9.41 17.30 2.39
N THR A 41 -10.61 17.55 2.92
CA THR A 41 -11.69 16.55 2.96
C THR A 41 -12.04 16.07 1.54
N PRO A 42 -11.90 14.77 1.24
CA PRO A 42 -12.24 14.19 -0.06
C PRO A 42 -13.76 14.22 -0.31
N PRO A 43 -14.23 14.62 -1.50
CA PRO A 43 -15.65 14.60 -1.84
C PRO A 43 -16.32 13.22 -1.75
N SER A 44 -15.58 12.14 -2.08
CA SER A 44 -16.06 10.77 -2.02
C SER A 44 -16.02 10.15 -0.63
N LEU A 45 -15.60 10.90 0.39
CA LEU A 45 -15.50 10.37 1.75
C LEU A 45 -16.89 10.02 2.25
N SER A 46 -17.02 8.87 2.94
CA SER A 46 -18.31 8.42 3.49
C SER A 46 -18.95 9.51 4.34
N THR A 47 -20.28 9.63 4.25
CA THR A 47 -21.09 10.52 5.09
C THR A 47 -21.20 10.02 6.54
N ASP A 48 -20.68 8.83 6.84
CA ASP A 48 -20.62 8.32 8.21
C ASP A 48 -19.87 9.29 9.11
N SER A 49 -20.41 9.52 10.31
CA SER A 49 -19.87 10.50 11.27
C SER A 49 -18.38 10.29 11.58
N ASN A 50 -17.90 9.07 11.50
CA ASN A 50 -16.53 8.70 11.87
C ASN A 50 -15.56 8.72 10.69
N ALA A 51 -16.03 8.79 9.45
CA ALA A 51 -15.17 8.69 8.26
C ALA A 51 -14.17 9.86 8.17
N ALA A 52 -14.66 11.09 8.39
CA ALA A 52 -13.82 12.29 8.49
C ALA A 52 -12.75 12.15 9.57
N GLU A 53 -13.15 11.72 10.78
CA GLU A 53 -12.21 11.52 11.88
C GLU A 53 -11.13 10.49 11.54
N MET A 54 -11.52 9.34 10.97
CA MET A 54 -10.59 8.29 10.56
C MET A 54 -9.60 8.78 9.50
N PHE A 55 -10.08 9.52 8.50
CA PHE A 55 -9.24 10.11 7.44
C PHE A 55 -8.17 11.06 8.00
N PHE A 56 -8.57 11.99 8.86
CA PHE A 56 -7.64 12.96 9.46
C PHE A 56 -6.67 12.28 10.43
N LYS A 57 -7.15 11.28 11.19
CA LYS A 57 -6.32 10.49 12.09
C LYS A 57 -5.26 9.69 11.33
N ASP A 58 -5.63 9.05 10.21
CA ASP A 58 -4.71 8.34 9.32
C ASP A 58 -3.63 9.27 8.77
N THR A 59 -4.04 10.40 8.20
CA THR A 59 -3.11 11.40 7.62
C THR A 59 -2.12 11.92 8.67
N LYS A 60 -2.61 12.25 9.88
CA LYS A 60 -1.75 12.72 10.98
C LYS A 60 -0.81 11.61 11.47
N HIS A 61 -1.32 10.40 11.63
CA HIS A 61 -0.55 9.25 12.09
C HIS A 61 0.63 8.96 11.17
N TRP A 62 0.38 8.90 9.86
CA TRP A 62 1.43 8.63 8.87
C TRP A 62 2.43 9.77 8.73
N SER A 63 1.98 11.03 8.79
CA SER A 63 2.89 12.18 8.80
C SER A 63 3.91 12.08 9.95
N GLN A 64 3.46 11.73 11.15
CA GLN A 64 4.33 11.55 12.32
C GLN A 64 5.24 10.33 12.20
N LEU A 65 4.70 9.17 11.83
CA LEU A 65 5.49 7.94 11.70
C LEU A 65 6.55 8.06 10.61
N VAL A 66 6.21 8.61 9.45
CA VAL A 66 7.17 8.76 8.35
C VAL A 66 8.31 9.68 8.76
N SER A 67 7.99 10.81 9.41
CA SER A 67 9.01 11.74 9.88
C SER A 67 9.96 11.10 10.91
N HIS A 68 9.43 10.41 11.93
CA HIS A 68 10.25 9.96 13.06
C HIS A 68 10.86 8.57 12.88
N VAL A 69 10.14 7.65 12.22
CA VAL A 69 10.55 6.24 12.11
C VAL A 69 11.18 5.98 10.75
N TYR A 70 10.47 6.31 9.67
CA TYR A 70 10.91 5.93 8.33
C TYR A 70 12.10 6.75 7.82
N ARG A 71 12.14 8.05 8.09
CA ARG A 71 13.27 8.91 7.69
C ARG A 71 14.49 8.73 8.59
N ASP A 72 14.28 8.71 9.91
CA ASP A 72 15.39 8.80 10.87
C ASP A 72 15.77 7.46 11.52
N GLY A 73 14.81 6.54 11.70
CA GLY A 73 14.98 5.32 12.50
C GLY A 73 15.39 4.06 11.72
N LEU A 74 14.79 3.81 10.57
CA LEU A 74 14.89 2.52 9.87
C LEU A 74 16.15 2.36 8.99
N SER A 75 17.07 3.32 8.98
CA SER A 75 18.31 3.29 8.17
C SER A 75 18.07 3.02 6.67
N ILE A 76 16.95 3.51 6.13
CA ILE A 76 16.59 3.38 4.71
C ILE A 76 17.32 4.45 3.91
N ASN A 77 18.00 4.04 2.84
CA ASN A 77 18.56 5.01 1.90
C ASN A 77 17.47 5.55 0.94
N TRP A 78 16.75 6.59 1.37
CA TRP A 78 15.71 7.21 0.55
C TRP A 78 16.24 7.79 -0.78
N SER A 79 17.53 8.10 -0.90
CA SER A 79 18.10 8.60 -2.15
C SER A 79 18.13 7.55 -3.26
N SER A 80 18.08 6.25 -2.92
CA SER A 80 18.02 5.13 -3.87
C SER A 80 16.60 4.63 -4.17
N VAL A 81 15.58 5.15 -3.48
CA VAL A 81 14.18 4.73 -3.66
C VAL A 81 13.52 5.63 -4.70
N ARG A 82 12.78 5.05 -5.66
CA ARG A 82 11.95 5.78 -6.63
C ARG A 82 10.54 5.23 -6.70
N ASN A 83 10.41 3.91 -6.66
CA ASN A 83 9.14 3.19 -6.84
C ASN A 83 8.74 2.54 -5.51
N VAL A 84 7.66 3.02 -4.91
CA VAL A 84 7.15 2.52 -3.62
C VAL A 84 5.84 1.76 -3.86
N MET A 85 5.68 0.62 -3.20
CA MET A 85 4.41 -0.08 -3.08
C MET A 85 3.89 0.05 -1.66
N ASP A 86 2.66 0.51 -1.47
CA ASP A 86 1.95 0.44 -0.20
C ASP A 86 0.91 -0.67 -0.26
N MET A 87 1.18 -1.78 0.42
CA MET A 87 0.35 -2.99 0.32
C MET A 87 -1.02 -2.84 0.98
N ASN A 88 -1.18 -1.87 1.89
CA ASN A 88 -2.41 -1.61 2.60
C ASN A 88 -2.54 -0.10 2.84
N ALA A 89 -3.02 0.60 1.83
CA ALA A 89 -2.97 2.05 1.78
C ALA A 89 -3.90 2.75 2.78
N GLY A 90 -4.96 2.10 3.25
CA GLY A 90 -6.00 2.77 4.04
C GLY A 90 -6.50 4.00 3.30
N TYR A 91 -6.37 5.20 3.87
CA TYR A 91 -6.74 6.44 3.18
C TYR A 91 -5.61 7.04 2.30
N ALA A 92 -4.47 6.35 2.15
CA ALA A 92 -3.22 6.81 1.53
C ALA A 92 -2.48 7.91 2.33
N GLY A 93 -2.57 7.89 3.67
CA GLY A 93 -1.78 8.77 4.52
C GLY A 93 -0.27 8.52 4.39
N PHE A 94 0.17 7.28 4.22
CA PHE A 94 1.58 6.94 4.01
C PHE A 94 2.13 7.59 2.74
N ALA A 95 1.44 7.44 1.60
CA ALA A 95 1.82 8.07 0.35
C ALA A 95 1.85 9.60 0.45
N THR A 96 0.86 10.19 1.14
CA THR A 96 0.80 11.63 1.37
C THR A 96 2.00 12.13 2.19
N ALA A 97 2.42 11.38 3.21
CA ALA A 97 3.57 11.74 4.04
C ALA A 97 4.92 11.64 3.29
N LEU A 98 4.96 10.94 2.16
CA LEU A 98 6.14 10.82 1.30
C LEU A 98 6.19 11.84 0.16
N ILE A 99 5.24 12.76 0.06
CA ILE A 99 5.09 13.61 -1.13
C ILE A 99 6.28 14.54 -1.41
N ASP A 100 7.00 14.95 -0.38
CA ASP A 100 8.20 15.79 -0.53
C ASP A 100 9.42 15.02 -1.01
N LEU A 101 9.33 13.69 -1.12
CA LEU A 101 10.40 12.85 -1.65
C LEU A 101 10.17 12.62 -3.16
N PRO A 102 11.24 12.46 -3.95
CA PRO A 102 11.14 12.17 -5.39
C PRO A 102 10.80 10.69 -5.63
N VAL A 103 9.70 10.23 -5.06
CA VAL A 103 9.19 8.87 -5.13
C VAL A 103 7.75 8.91 -5.63
N TRP A 104 7.30 7.83 -6.26
CA TRP A 104 5.88 7.61 -6.50
C TRP A 104 5.44 6.36 -5.73
N VAL A 105 4.18 6.39 -5.28
CA VAL A 105 3.61 5.32 -4.45
C VAL A 105 2.44 4.69 -5.18
N MET A 106 2.52 3.38 -5.43
CA MET A 106 1.36 2.58 -5.80
C MET A 106 0.61 2.23 -4.52
N ASN A 107 -0.62 2.73 -4.38
CA ASN A 107 -1.46 2.47 -3.22
C ASN A 107 -2.36 1.26 -3.47
N ILE A 108 -2.27 0.24 -2.64
CA ILE A 108 -3.11 -0.95 -2.76
C ILE A 108 -4.19 -0.92 -1.70
N VAL A 109 -5.44 -1.11 -2.13
CA VAL A 109 -6.58 -1.36 -1.25
C VAL A 109 -6.87 -2.86 -1.30
N PRO A 110 -6.53 -3.64 -0.24
CA PRO A 110 -6.85 -5.05 -0.21
C PRO A 110 -8.37 -5.28 -0.31
N ILE A 111 -8.79 -6.34 -1.01
CA ILE A 111 -10.22 -6.61 -1.23
C ILE A 111 -11.03 -6.91 0.05
N ASP A 112 -10.33 -7.23 1.13
CA ASP A 112 -10.87 -7.55 2.46
C ASP A 112 -10.81 -6.37 3.43
N MET A 113 -10.41 -5.19 2.95
CA MET A 113 -10.35 -3.94 3.72
C MET A 113 -11.45 -2.96 3.26
N PRO A 114 -11.76 -1.92 4.07
CA PRO A 114 -12.73 -0.90 3.68
C PRO A 114 -12.36 -0.27 2.34
N ASP A 115 -13.37 -0.04 1.50
CA ASP A 115 -13.17 0.60 0.20
C ASP A 115 -12.86 2.09 0.35
N THR A 116 -11.59 2.42 0.15
CA THR A 116 -11.05 3.78 0.24
C THR A 116 -10.47 4.26 -1.09
N LEU A 117 -10.55 3.48 -2.17
CA LEU A 117 -9.83 3.79 -3.40
C LEU A 117 -10.31 5.10 -4.05
N THR A 118 -11.61 5.37 -3.98
CA THR A 118 -12.20 6.64 -4.43
C THR A 118 -11.59 7.84 -3.69
N THR A 119 -11.41 7.70 -2.37
CA THR A 119 -10.76 8.72 -1.53
C THR A 119 -9.30 8.92 -1.92
N ILE A 120 -8.58 7.85 -2.26
CA ILE A 120 -7.19 7.93 -2.74
C ILE A 120 -7.11 8.73 -4.06
N PHE A 121 -8.05 8.49 -4.98
CA PHE A 121 -8.12 9.23 -6.24
C PHE A 121 -8.49 10.70 -6.05
N ASP A 122 -9.40 11.01 -5.12
CA ASP A 122 -9.76 12.40 -4.79
C ASP A 122 -8.58 13.20 -4.23
N ARG A 123 -7.65 12.54 -3.54
CA ARG A 123 -6.36 13.14 -3.12
C ARG A 123 -5.38 13.37 -4.28
N GLY A 124 -5.69 12.84 -5.48
CA GLY A 124 -4.82 12.86 -6.66
C GLY A 124 -3.69 11.85 -6.63
N LEU A 125 -3.84 10.78 -5.85
CA LEU A 125 -2.89 9.67 -5.78
C LEU A 125 -3.36 8.51 -6.66
N ILE A 126 -2.46 7.61 -7.04
CA ILE A 126 -2.80 6.42 -7.81
C ILE A 126 -2.93 5.20 -6.91
N GLY A 127 -3.83 4.29 -7.27
CA GLY A 127 -4.01 3.04 -6.55
C GLY A 127 -4.88 2.04 -7.30
N LEU A 128 -5.01 0.85 -6.73
CA LEU A 128 -5.86 -0.23 -7.25
C LEU A 128 -6.30 -1.18 -6.15
N TYR A 129 -7.33 -1.97 -6.43
CA TYR A 129 -7.72 -3.10 -5.59
C TYR A 129 -6.88 -4.32 -5.90
N HIS A 130 -6.50 -5.08 -4.87
CA HIS A 130 -5.79 -6.34 -5.07
C HIS A 130 -6.10 -7.37 -4.00
N ASP A 131 -6.16 -8.65 -4.39
CA ASP A 131 -6.15 -9.77 -3.45
C ASP A 131 -4.72 -10.29 -3.34
N TRP A 132 -4.09 -10.11 -2.17
CA TRP A 132 -2.73 -10.58 -1.93
C TRP A 132 -2.60 -12.10 -1.81
N CYS A 133 -3.72 -12.84 -1.82
CA CYS A 133 -3.69 -14.29 -2.00
C CYS A 133 -3.47 -14.70 -3.46
N GLU A 134 -3.53 -13.74 -4.40
CA GLU A 134 -3.24 -13.91 -5.81
C GLU A 134 -1.96 -13.15 -6.18
N SER A 135 -1.34 -13.52 -7.32
CA SER A 135 -0.17 -12.78 -7.81
C SER A 135 -0.56 -11.41 -8.35
N LEU A 136 0.23 -10.38 -8.05
CA LEU A 136 0.02 -9.05 -8.60
C LEU A 136 0.46 -9.00 -10.06
N ASN A 137 -0.40 -8.48 -10.95
CA ASN A 137 -0.11 -8.35 -12.37
C ASN A 137 0.87 -7.18 -12.65
N THR A 138 2.11 -7.35 -12.22
CA THR A 138 3.22 -6.42 -12.42
C THR A 138 4.48 -7.18 -12.81
N TYR A 139 5.40 -6.49 -13.48
CA TYR A 139 6.68 -7.08 -13.83
C TYR A 139 7.47 -7.42 -12.56
N PRO A 140 8.21 -8.55 -12.54
CA PRO A 140 9.14 -8.83 -11.45
C PRO A 140 10.14 -7.66 -11.30
N ARG A 141 10.57 -7.35 -10.07
CA ARG A 141 11.58 -6.33 -9.78
C ARG A 141 11.16 -4.92 -10.26
N THR A 142 9.93 -4.52 -9.94
CA THR A 142 9.36 -3.21 -10.27
C THR A 142 9.58 -2.17 -9.17
N TYR A 143 9.55 -2.58 -7.90
CA TYR A 143 9.57 -1.67 -6.75
C TYR A 143 10.92 -1.65 -6.04
N ASP A 144 11.30 -0.50 -5.52
CA ASP A 144 12.51 -0.31 -4.69
C ASP A 144 12.17 -0.38 -3.19
N PHE A 145 10.91 -0.13 -2.85
CA PHE A 145 10.39 -0.17 -1.48
C PHE A 145 9.01 -0.80 -1.44
N VAL A 146 8.78 -1.73 -0.52
CA VAL A 146 7.46 -2.29 -0.22
C VAL A 146 7.13 -2.00 1.24
N HIS A 147 6.01 -1.33 1.46
CA HIS A 147 5.43 -1.02 2.76
C HIS A 147 4.30 -2.00 3.05
N ALA A 148 4.33 -2.62 4.23
CA ALA A 148 3.32 -3.58 4.67
C ALA A 148 2.91 -3.28 6.12
N SER A 149 1.85 -2.49 6.31
CA SER A 149 1.32 -2.18 7.64
C SER A 149 0.06 -2.98 7.94
N PHE A 150 0.15 -3.84 8.97
CA PHE A 150 -0.90 -4.72 9.48
C PHE A 150 -1.58 -5.60 8.42
N VAL A 151 -0.95 -5.82 7.27
CA VAL A 151 -1.55 -6.58 6.15
C VAL A 151 -1.51 -8.10 6.40
N PHE A 152 -0.42 -8.61 6.97
CA PHE A 152 -0.21 -10.05 7.12
C PHE A 152 -1.15 -10.69 8.14
N LYS A 153 -1.47 -9.97 9.23
CA LYS A 153 -2.44 -10.44 10.23
C LYS A 153 -3.80 -10.78 9.62
N HIS A 154 -4.24 -10.03 8.62
CA HIS A 154 -5.48 -10.29 7.89
C HIS A 154 -5.32 -11.44 6.89
N LEU A 155 -4.21 -11.46 6.17
CA LEU A 155 -3.94 -12.47 5.13
C LEU A 155 -3.74 -13.88 5.68
N GLU A 156 -3.16 -14.05 6.87
CA GLU A 156 -2.91 -15.37 7.45
C GLU A 156 -4.19 -16.21 7.63
N GLN A 157 -5.35 -15.56 7.72
CA GLN A 157 -6.65 -16.24 7.82
C GLN A 157 -7.18 -16.73 6.47
N ARG A 158 -6.65 -16.21 5.36
CA ARG A 158 -7.14 -16.46 3.99
C ARG A 158 -6.16 -17.27 3.14
N CYS A 159 -4.86 -17.06 3.29
CA CYS A 159 -3.84 -17.74 2.52
C CYS A 159 -2.50 -17.84 3.27
N ASP A 160 -1.61 -18.69 2.74
CA ASP A 160 -0.29 -18.91 3.31
C ASP A 160 0.59 -17.67 3.14
N ILE A 161 1.10 -17.15 4.27
CA ILE A 161 2.05 -16.02 4.31
C ILE A 161 3.26 -16.29 3.42
N VAL A 162 3.69 -17.54 3.25
CA VAL A 162 4.80 -17.91 2.37
C VAL A 162 4.56 -17.43 0.94
N ASN A 163 3.35 -17.59 0.41
CA ASN A 163 3.01 -17.17 -0.95
C ASN A 163 3.10 -15.64 -1.10
N VAL A 164 2.64 -14.90 -0.09
CA VAL A 164 2.72 -13.44 -0.06
C VAL A 164 4.17 -12.97 0.00
N VAL A 165 5.01 -13.61 0.83
CA VAL A 165 6.45 -13.29 0.91
C VAL A 165 7.18 -13.58 -0.39
N VAL A 166 6.85 -14.68 -1.08
CA VAL A 166 7.39 -15.00 -2.41
C VAL A 166 6.96 -13.96 -3.44
N GLU A 167 5.72 -13.48 -3.38
CA GLU A 167 5.24 -12.43 -4.27
C GLU A 167 5.95 -11.09 -4.02
N ILE A 168 6.16 -10.73 -2.76
CA ILE A 168 6.97 -9.56 -2.37
C ILE A 168 8.40 -9.72 -2.92
N ASP A 169 8.99 -10.91 -2.79
CA ASP A 169 10.31 -11.18 -3.35
C ASP A 169 10.33 -10.99 -4.86
N ARG A 170 9.32 -11.51 -5.57
CA ARG A 170 9.22 -11.37 -7.02
C ARG A 170 9.17 -9.91 -7.47
N ILE A 171 8.38 -9.06 -6.81
CA ILE A 171 8.15 -7.66 -7.24
C ILE A 171 9.23 -6.69 -6.76
N LEU A 172 9.94 -6.99 -5.67
CA LEU A 172 10.98 -6.12 -5.12
C LEU A 172 12.32 -6.29 -5.86
N ARG A 173 12.96 -5.16 -6.19
CA ARG A 173 14.31 -5.13 -6.77
C ARG A 173 15.35 -5.59 -5.76
N ALA A 174 16.47 -6.12 -6.28
CA ALA A 174 17.65 -6.33 -5.45
C ALA A 174 18.11 -4.99 -4.85
N GLU A 175 18.64 -5.04 -3.63
CA GLU A 175 18.95 -3.89 -2.78
C GLU A 175 17.73 -3.05 -2.34
N GLY A 176 16.52 -3.46 -2.72
CA GLY A 176 15.28 -2.85 -2.27
C GLY A 176 14.95 -3.18 -0.81
N TYR A 177 14.00 -2.43 -0.26
CA TYR A 177 13.58 -2.52 1.14
C TYR A 177 12.15 -3.04 1.26
N LEU A 178 11.91 -3.87 2.26
CA LEU A 178 10.60 -4.22 2.78
C LEU A 178 10.51 -3.70 4.21
N VAL A 179 9.45 -2.97 4.54
CA VAL A 179 9.14 -2.63 5.93
C VAL A 179 7.81 -3.25 6.29
N VAL A 180 7.83 -4.16 7.26
CA VAL A 180 6.63 -4.78 7.83
C VAL A 180 6.39 -4.19 9.21
N GLN A 181 5.25 -3.52 9.37
CA GLN A 181 4.75 -3.09 10.66
C GLN A 181 3.60 -4.01 11.05
N ASP A 182 3.81 -4.90 12.03
CA ASP A 182 2.77 -5.84 12.48
C ASP A 182 3.06 -6.28 13.93
N SER A 183 2.21 -7.16 14.46
CA SER A 183 2.43 -7.87 15.71
C SER A 183 3.71 -8.70 15.70
N MET A 184 4.31 -8.88 16.88
CA MET A 184 5.51 -9.71 17.04
C MET A 184 5.30 -11.16 16.63
N GLU A 185 4.08 -11.68 16.72
CA GLU A 185 3.73 -13.03 16.24
C GLU A 185 3.97 -13.13 14.73
N ILE A 186 3.42 -12.20 13.95
CA ILE A 186 3.60 -12.14 12.50
C ILE A 186 5.06 -11.89 12.13
N ILE A 187 5.72 -10.95 12.82
CA ILE A 187 7.14 -10.66 12.57
C ILE A 187 8.02 -11.90 12.77
N ASN A 188 7.71 -12.72 13.78
CA ASN A 188 8.41 -13.97 14.04
C ASN A 188 8.15 -15.06 12.99
N LYS A 189 7.04 -14.97 12.22
CA LYS A 189 6.75 -15.83 11.07
C LYS A 189 7.43 -15.33 9.78
N VAL A 190 7.35 -14.03 9.50
CA VAL A 190 7.89 -13.40 8.28
C VAL A 190 9.42 -13.34 8.29
N GLY A 191 10.03 -13.00 9.42
CA GLY A 191 11.48 -12.83 9.54
C GLY A 191 12.31 -14.06 9.10
N PRO A 192 11.99 -15.29 9.56
CA PRO A 192 12.64 -16.50 9.09
C PRO A 192 12.50 -16.76 7.58
N LEU A 193 11.34 -16.44 6.98
CA LEU A 193 11.10 -16.59 5.54
C LEU A 193 11.99 -15.64 4.72
N LEU A 194 12.12 -14.38 5.15
CA LEU A 194 13.03 -13.44 4.49
C LEU A 194 14.50 -13.90 4.60
N ARG A 195 14.89 -14.44 5.76
CA ARG A 195 16.25 -14.98 5.96
C ARG A 195 16.53 -16.21 5.10
N SER A 196 15.56 -17.10 4.88
CA SER A 196 15.73 -18.25 3.98
C SER A 196 15.93 -17.84 2.52
N LEU A 197 15.41 -16.66 2.14
CA LEU A 197 15.65 -16.01 0.84
C LEU A 197 16.96 -15.20 0.80
N HIS A 198 17.81 -15.30 1.82
CA HIS A 198 19.07 -14.56 1.97
C HIS A 198 18.92 -13.04 2.08
N TRP A 199 17.79 -12.53 2.59
CA TRP A 199 17.64 -11.12 2.88
C TRP A 199 18.33 -10.75 4.20
N SER A 200 18.82 -9.52 4.29
CA SER A 200 19.23 -8.95 5.59
C SER A 200 17.97 -8.47 6.32
N VAL A 201 17.83 -8.80 7.60
CA VAL A 201 16.61 -8.53 8.37
C VAL A 201 16.99 -7.88 9.69
N THR A 202 16.42 -6.72 9.99
CA THR A 202 16.63 -5.97 11.23
C THR A 202 15.29 -5.67 11.89
N LEU A 203 15.21 -5.83 13.21
CA LEU A 203 14.03 -5.48 13.99
C LEU A 203 14.23 -4.12 14.65
N TYR A 204 13.28 -3.21 14.50
CA TYR A 204 13.28 -1.89 15.12
C TYR A 204 12.08 -1.76 16.06
N GLN A 205 12.37 -1.37 17.31
CA GLN A 205 11.38 -1.12 18.37
C GLN A 205 10.35 -2.26 18.59
N ASN A 206 10.68 -3.51 18.30
CA ASN A 206 9.76 -4.66 18.38
C ASN A 206 8.41 -4.45 17.67
N GLN A 207 8.41 -3.63 16.61
CA GLN A 207 7.20 -3.29 15.86
C GLN A 207 7.46 -3.26 14.35
N PHE A 208 8.69 -2.94 13.94
CA PHE A 208 9.05 -2.80 12.52
C PHE A 208 10.11 -3.81 12.14
N LEU A 209 9.79 -4.72 11.23
CA LEU A 209 10.73 -5.61 10.59
C LEU A 209 11.20 -4.95 9.29
N VAL A 210 12.48 -4.63 9.20
CA VAL A 210 13.12 -4.09 8.00
C VAL A 210 13.88 -5.20 7.30
N GLY A 211 13.43 -5.58 6.11
CA GLY A 211 14.12 -6.49 5.20
C GLY A 211 14.84 -5.70 4.12
N LYS A 212 16.12 -5.98 3.88
CA LYS A 212 16.84 -5.52 2.69
C LYS A 212 17.16 -6.72 1.81
N LYS A 213 16.64 -6.69 0.59
CA LYS A 213 16.83 -7.77 -0.38
C LYS A 213 18.27 -7.78 -0.87
N SER A 214 18.94 -8.93 -0.75
CA SER A 214 20.29 -9.09 -1.28
C SER A 214 20.27 -9.40 -2.78
N PHE A 215 21.39 -9.10 -3.46
CA PHE A 215 21.64 -9.63 -4.79
C PHE A 215 22.15 -11.08 -4.68
N TRP A 216 21.26 -12.02 -4.36
CA TRP A 216 21.58 -13.45 -4.28
C TRP A 216 21.05 -14.22 -5.49
N ARG A 217 21.85 -15.16 -5.99
CA ARG A 217 21.44 -16.20 -6.94
C ARG A 217 22.00 -17.53 -6.48
N PRO A 218 21.24 -18.65 -6.59
CA PRO A 218 21.80 -19.98 -6.41
C PRO A 218 23.00 -20.13 -7.35
N ARG A 219 24.12 -20.62 -6.81
CA ARG A 219 25.21 -21.05 -7.68
C ARG A 219 24.74 -22.31 -8.44
N PRO A 220 25.07 -22.44 -9.73
CA PRO A 220 24.74 -23.63 -10.52
C PRO A 220 25.25 -24.92 -9.88
#